data_AF-A0A2T6LWR7-F1
#
_entry.id   AF-A0A2T6LWR7-F1
#
_cell.length_a   1.000
_cell.length_b   1.000
_cell.length_c   1.000
_cell.angle_alpha   90.00
_cell.angle_beta   90.00
_cell.angle_gamma   90.00
#
_symmetry.space_group_name_H-M   'P 1'
#
loop_
_entity.id
_entity.type
_entity.pdbx_description
1 polymer ?
#
loop_
_entity_poly.entity_id
_entity_poly.type
_entity_poly.pdbx_seq_one_letter_code
_entity_poly.pdbx_strand_id
1 'polypeptide(L)' 'MLADGQRAERFLALSGMTPETLRAGLADPAGQNAVLGGVLDFLLSYEPDLVAAADALDISPQALAAAREKLV' A
#
# COMPACT_ATOMS: atom_id res chain seq x y z
N MET A 1 -16.46 -7.44 3.90
CA MET A 1 -15.75 -8.67 3.46
C MET A 1 -14.84 -8.28 2.32
N LEU A 2 -13.52 -8.54 2.43
CA LEU A 2 -12.41 -8.59 1.44
C LEU A 2 -12.57 -8.13 -0.05
N ALA A 3 -13.55 -7.32 -0.40
CA ALA A 3 -14.14 -7.25 -1.74
C ALA A 3 -14.40 -5.81 -2.19
N ASP A 4 -13.51 -4.89 -1.84
CA ASP A 4 -13.42 -3.66 -2.62
C ASP A 4 -12.60 -4.00 -3.88
N GLY A 5 -13.18 -4.84 -4.74
CA GLY A 5 -12.52 -5.32 -5.97
C GLY A 5 -12.05 -4.13 -6.81
N GLN A 6 -12.83 -3.05 -6.81
CA GLN A 6 -12.46 -1.79 -7.43
C GLN A 6 -11.19 -1.18 -6.80
N ARG A 7 -11.08 -1.12 -5.47
CA ARG A 7 -9.87 -0.64 -4.79
C ARG A 7 -8.67 -1.54 -5.05
N ALA A 8 -8.88 -2.87 -5.11
CA ALA A 8 -7.83 -3.84 -5.42
C ALA A 8 -7.34 -3.71 -6.88
N GLU A 9 -8.25 -3.60 -7.85
CA GLU A 9 -7.91 -3.37 -9.26
C GLU A 9 -7.19 -2.04 -9.44
N ARG A 10 -7.67 -0.98 -8.78
CA ARG A 10 -7.03 0.35 -8.82
C ARG A 10 -5.65 0.32 -8.16
N PHE A 11 -5.50 -0.40 -7.05
CA PHE A 11 -4.20 -0.61 -6.40
C PHE A 11 -3.22 -1.31 -7.33
N LEU A 12 -3.60 -2.44 -7.94
CA LEU A 12 -2.75 -3.16 -8.88
C LEU A 12 -2.39 -2.31 -10.11
N ALA A 13 -3.35 -1.57 -10.66
CA ALA A 13 -3.14 -0.69 -11.82
C ALA A 13 -2.21 0.50 -11.51
N LEU A 14 -2.31 1.10 -10.31
CA LEU A 14 -1.52 2.28 -9.94
C LEU A 14 -0.15 1.94 -9.36
N SER A 15 -0.03 0.83 -8.62
CA SER A 15 1.26 0.36 -8.06
C SER A 15 2.09 -0.42 -9.09
N GLY A 16 1.53 -0.77 -10.24
CA GLY A 16 2.15 -1.64 -11.25
C GLY A 16 2.33 -3.09 -10.79
N MET A 17 1.70 -3.48 -9.67
CA MET A 17 1.80 -4.82 -9.11
C MET A 17 0.76 -5.75 -9.75
N THR A 18 1.10 -7.04 -9.86
CA THR A 18 0.15 -8.09 -10.22
C THR A 18 -0.14 -8.96 -8.99
N PRO A 19 -1.24 -9.73 -8.97
CA PRO A 19 -1.51 -10.67 -7.89
C PRO A 19 -0.37 -11.68 -7.67
N GLU A 20 0.39 -11.97 -8.72
CA GLU A 20 1.53 -12.88 -8.70
C GLU A 20 2.76 -12.21 -8.08
N THR A 21 3.09 -10.96 -8.48
CA THR A 21 4.21 -10.23 -7.87
C THR A 21 3.93 -9.85 -6.41
N LEU A 22 2.66 -9.62 -6.07
CA LEU A 22 2.24 -9.43 -4.68
C LEU A 22 2.50 -10.69 -3.84
N ARG A 23 2.07 -11.87 -4.32
CA ARG A 23 2.30 -13.14 -3.60
C ARG A 23 3.78 -13.51 -3.53
N ALA A 24 4.52 -13.32 -4.62
CA ALA A 24 5.95 -13.58 -4.66
C ALA A 24 6.73 -12.60 -3.76
N GLY A 25 6.34 -11.32 -3.74
CA GLY A 25 6.95 -10.30 -2.90
C GLY A 25 6.75 -10.57 -1.40
N LEU A 26 5.63 -11.17 -1.01
CA LEU A 26 5.39 -11.56 0.39
C LEU A 26 6.27 -12.72 0.88
N ALA A 27 6.89 -13.48 -0.03
CA ALA A 27 7.71 -14.64 0.30
C ALA A 27 9.14 -14.30 0.77
N ASP A 28 9.62 -13.08 0.49
CA ASP A 28 10.99 -12.65 0.81
C ASP A 28 10.99 -11.25 1.46
N PRO A 29 11.83 -11.00 2.48
CA PRO A 29 11.89 -9.70 3.17
C PRO A 29 12.19 -8.51 2.25
N ALA A 30 12.99 -8.68 1.18
CA ALA A 30 13.23 -7.61 0.21
C ALA A 30 11.99 -7.36 -0.66
N GLY A 31 11.26 -8.43 -1.01
CA GLY A 31 9.98 -8.34 -1.70
C GLY A 31 8.89 -7.68 -0.86
N GLN A 32 8.88 -7.90 0.46
CA GLN A 32 7.92 -7.33 1.39
C GLN A 32 8.05 -5.80 1.44
N ASN A 33 9.29 -5.28 1.44
CA ASN A 33 9.52 -3.84 1.35
C ASN A 33 9.03 -3.26 0.02
N ALA A 34 9.26 -3.94 -1.10
CA ALA A 34 8.74 -3.48 -2.39
C ALA A 34 7.21 -3.42 -2.41
N VAL A 35 6.54 -4.44 -1.85
CA VAL A 35 5.08 -4.48 -1.70
C VAL A 35 4.59 -3.35 -0.81
N LEU A 36 5.19 -3.17 0.37
CA LEU A 36 4.78 -2.14 1.32
C LEU A 36 5.00 -0.74 0.72
N GLY A 37 6.08 -0.53 -0.01
CA GLY A 37 6.38 0.70 -0.74
C GLY A 37 5.30 1.04 -1.76
N GLY A 38 4.85 0.06 -2.55
CA GLY A 38 3.76 0.24 -3.52
C GLY A 38 2.41 0.55 -2.85
N VAL A 39 2.09 -0.08 -1.71
CA VAL A 39 0.90 0.23 -0.90
C VAL A 39 0.94 1.67 -0.40
N LEU A 40 2.07 2.10 0.16
CA LEU A 40 2.23 3.46 0.64
C LEU A 40 2.15 4.49 -0.51
N ASP A 41 2.67 4.17 -1.69
CA ASP A 41 2.55 5.02 -2.89
C ASP A 41 1.10 5.25 -3.31
N PHE A 42 0.34 4.16 -3.34
CA PHE A 42 -1.07 4.18 -3.66
C PHE A 42 -1.87 5.03 -2.67
N LEU A 43 -1.61 4.87 -1.37
CA LEU A 43 -2.26 5.68 -0.34
C LEU A 43 -1.88 7.16 -0.48
N LEU A 44 -0.61 7.47 -0.67
CA LEU A 44 -0.13 8.85 -0.84
C LEU A 44 -0.65 9.52 -2.12
N SER A 45 -1.00 8.75 -3.15
CA SER A 45 -1.61 9.26 -4.38
C SER A 45 -3.07 9.68 -4.23
N TYR A 46 -3.74 9.31 -3.13
CA TYR A 46 -5.14 9.70 -2.90
C TYR A 46 -5.43 9.96 -1.42
N GLU A 47 -5.54 11.25 -1.08
CA GLU A 47 -5.72 11.73 0.30
C GLU A 47 -6.84 11.04 1.09
N PRO A 48 -8.06 10.79 0.56
CA PRO A 48 -9.09 10.11 1.36
C PRO A 48 -8.80 8.62 1.57
N ASP A 49 -8.05 7.95 0.68
CA ASP A 49 -7.56 6.59 0.94
C ASP A 49 -6.48 6.62 2.03
N LEU A 50 -5.58 7.61 2.01
CA LEU A 50 -4.57 7.83 3.05
C LEU A 50 -5.20 8.06 4.42
N VAL A 51 -6.18 8.97 4.50
CA VAL A 51 -6.88 9.29 5.75
C VAL A 51 -7.65 8.08 6.27
N ALA A 52 -8.35 7.35 5.38
CA ALA A 52 -9.05 6.13 5.77
C ALA A 52 -8.10 5.01 6.25
N ALA A 53 -6.93 4.89 5.62
CA ALA A 53 -5.91 3.93 6.06
C ALA A 53 -5.28 4.35 7.40
N ALA A 54 -5.04 5.64 7.59
CA ALA A 54 -4.52 6.20 8.84
C ALA A 54 -5.50 5.99 10.01
N ASP A 55 -6.79 6.26 9.77
CA ASP A 55 -7.89 6.00 10.71
C ASP A 55 -8.00 4.52 11.07
N ALA A 56 -7.99 3.64 10.06
CA ALA A 56 -8.04 2.19 10.29
C ALA A 56 -6.83 1.62 11.06
N LEU A 57 -5.68 2.30 10.97
CA LEU A 57 -4.44 1.92 11.65
C LEU A 57 -4.24 2.68 12.98
N ASP A 58 -5.17 3.56 13.37
CA ASP A 58 -5.09 4.43 14.55
C ASP A 58 -3.79 5.25 14.61
N ILE A 59 -3.35 5.76 13.45
CA ILE A 59 -2.15 6.60 13.31
C ILE A 59 -2.45 7.86 12.52
N SER A 60 -1.57 8.85 12.61
CA SER A 60 -1.67 10.05 11.76
C SER A 60 -1.30 9.72 10.30
N PRO A 61 -1.94 10.34 9.29
CA PRO A 61 -1.57 10.15 7.88
C PRO A 61 -0.12 10.56 7.59
N GLN A 62 0.43 11.53 8.34
CA GLN A 62 1.85 11.88 8.28
C GLN A 62 2.78 10.73 8.71
N ALA A 63 2.33 9.82 9.57
CA ALA A 63 3.10 8.65 9.98
C ALA A 63 3.23 7.64 8.82
N LEU A 64 2.21 7.50 7.98
CA LEU A 64 2.26 6.69 6.76
C LEU A 64 3.24 7.30 5.74
N ALA A 65 3.22 8.62 5.56
CA ALA A 65 4.19 9.31 4.71
C ALA A 65 5.63 9.11 5.22
N ALA A 66 5.85 9.26 6.53
CA ALA A 66 7.15 9.01 7.15
C ALA A 66 7.59 7.54 7.06
N ALA A 67 6.65 6.59 7.09
CA ALA A 67 6.96 5.18 6.88
C ALA A 67 7.48 4.91 5.47
N ARG A 68 6.94 5.60 4.45
CA ARG A 68 7.44 5.51 3.07
C ARG A 68 8.88 6.01 2.95
N GLU A 69 9.16 7.15 3.56
CA GLU A 69 10.51 7.75 3.57
C GLU A 69 11.54 6.87 4.28
N LYS A 70 11.11 6.06 5.26
CA LYS A 70 11.98 5.11 5.99
C LYS A 70 12.18 3.78 5.28
N LEU A 71 11.38 3.49 4.26
CA LEU A 71 11.40 2.22 3.54
C LEU A 71 12.49 2.15 2.45
N VAL A 72 13.33 3.20 2.35
CA VAL A 72 14.42 3.39 1.37
C VAL A 72 15.71 2.65 1.75
#